data_AF-A0A4Q3U783-F1
#
_entry.id   AF-A0A4Q3U783-F1
#
_cell.length_a   1.000
_cell.length_b   1.000
_cell.length_c   1.000
_cell.angle_alpha   90.00
_cell.angle_beta   90.00
_cell.angle_gamma   90.00
#
_symmetry.space_group_name_H-M   'P 1'
#
loop_
_entity.id
_entity.type
_entity.pdbx_description
1 polymer ?
#
loop_
_entity_poly.entity_id
_entity_poly.type
_entity_poly.pdbx_seq_one_letter_code
_entity_poly.pdbx_strand_id
1 'polypeptide(L)'
;MKALSLVLVLPLAGCGVVDVVYKVSVGSGPRVYGIGKAIRETRKAQAVSTVEAGGAMKVDIRKGAPKLVVEAQKEILKQIRTEFRDGRLRMWIEGNITSDGPIRAWYTGPNVSSIEGSGATEFDATGLSGGSSSIVLSGASKVKAVG
;
A
#
# COMPACT_ATOMS: atom_id res chain seq x y z
N MET A 1 -48.62 -43.38 -33.52
CA MET A 1 -48.19 -44.55 -32.73
C MET A 1 -46.66 -44.58 -32.68
N LYS A 2 -46.09 -44.81 -31.48
CA LYS A 2 -44.65 -44.90 -31.12
C LYS A 2 -43.95 -43.55 -30.94
N ALA A 3 -43.14 -43.29 -29.91
CA ALA A 3 -42.94 -43.91 -28.60
C ALA A 3 -42.26 -42.81 -27.75
N LEU A 4 -42.72 -42.69 -26.51
CA LEU A 4 -42.14 -41.84 -25.46
C LEU A 4 -40.76 -42.38 -25.10
N SER A 5 -39.69 -41.59 -25.20
CA SER A 5 -38.36 -41.95 -24.66
C SER A 5 -37.90 -40.88 -23.69
N LEU A 6 -38.01 -41.25 -22.41
CA LEU A 6 -37.54 -40.54 -21.23
C LEU A 6 -36.04 -40.80 -21.10
N VAL A 7 -35.21 -39.79 -21.34
CA VAL A 7 -33.76 -39.85 -21.07
C VAL A 7 -33.50 -39.08 -19.77
N LEU A 8 -33.22 -39.85 -18.72
CA LEU A 8 -32.78 -39.36 -17.42
C LEU A 8 -31.29 -39.01 -17.50
N VAL A 9 -30.96 -37.71 -17.45
CA VAL A 9 -29.57 -37.23 -17.39
C VAL A 9 -29.22 -36.98 -15.92
N LEU A 10 -28.28 -37.76 -15.38
CA LEU A 10 -27.68 -37.55 -14.06
C LEU A 10 -26.69 -36.38 -14.12
N PRO A 11 -26.75 -35.37 -13.24
CA PRO A 11 -25.71 -34.36 -13.15
C PRO A 11 -24.48 -34.97 -12.47
N LEU A 12 -23.39 -35.13 -13.23
CA LEU A 12 -22.08 -35.42 -12.66
C LEU A 12 -21.64 -34.22 -11.82
N ALA A 13 -21.45 -34.45 -10.52
CA ALA A 13 -20.76 -33.54 -9.62
C ALA A 13 -19.30 -33.36 -10.08
N GLY A 14 -19.03 -32.28 -10.81
CA GLY A 14 -17.68 -31.88 -11.18
C GLY A 14 -17.03 -31.10 -10.04
N CYS A 15 -15.91 -31.62 -9.53
CA CYS A 15 -15.01 -30.93 -8.59
C CYS A 15 -14.72 -29.51 -9.07
N GLY A 16 -15.07 -28.52 -8.25
CA GLY A 16 -14.65 -27.14 -8.46
C GLY A 16 -13.13 -27.05 -8.32
N VAL A 17 -12.42 -27.02 -9.44
CA VAL A 17 -11.07 -26.44 -9.48
C VAL A 17 -11.24 -24.96 -9.22
N VAL A 18 -10.93 -24.55 -7.99
CA VAL A 18 -10.76 -23.14 -7.64
C VAL A 18 -9.50 -22.67 -8.36
N ASP A 19 -9.69 -21.97 -9.48
CA ASP A 19 -8.63 -21.19 -10.11
C ASP A 19 -8.19 -20.11 -9.12
N VAL A 20 -7.11 -20.41 -8.37
CA VAL A 20 -6.45 -19.41 -7.54
C VAL A 20 -5.66 -18.51 -8.47
N VAL A 21 -6.31 -17.43 -8.92
CA VAL A 21 -5.66 -16.36 -9.69
C VAL A 21 -4.72 -15.60 -8.75
N TYR A 22 -3.45 -15.97 -8.72
CA TYR A 22 -2.42 -15.13 -8.12
C TYR A 22 -2.17 -13.94 -9.04
N LYS A 23 -2.72 -12.78 -8.68
CA LYS A 23 -2.38 -11.51 -9.34
C LYS A 23 -0.94 -11.12 -8.98
N VAL A 24 0.02 -11.62 -9.74
CA VAL A 24 1.39 -11.10 -9.74
C VAL A 24 1.43 -9.92 -10.69
N SER A 25 1.39 -8.70 -10.15
CA SER A 25 1.63 -7.48 -10.93
C SER A 25 3.13 -7.24 -11.05
N VAL A 26 3.72 -7.75 -12.12
CA VAL A 26 4.97 -7.20 -12.66
C VAL A 26 4.57 -6.01 -13.50
N GLY A 27 4.97 -4.80 -13.11
CA GLY A 27 4.50 -3.55 -13.73
C GLY A 27 4.77 -3.48 -15.23
N SER A 28 3.82 -3.91 -16.05
CA SER A 28 3.84 -3.82 -17.51
C SER A 28 3.32 -2.44 -17.92
N GLY A 29 4.19 -1.43 -17.81
CA GLY A 29 3.91 -0.05 -18.19
C GLY A 29 5.20 0.72 -18.46
N PRO A 30 5.13 1.89 -19.12
CA PRO A 30 6.28 2.73 -19.37
C PRO A 30 6.98 3.05 -18.04
N ARG A 31 8.30 2.86 -18.01
CA ARG A 31 9.09 3.05 -16.80
C ARG A 31 9.46 4.52 -16.63
N VAL A 32 9.11 5.08 -15.48
CA VAL A 32 9.49 6.45 -15.10
C VAL A 32 10.82 6.42 -14.36
N TYR A 33 11.80 7.15 -14.89
CA TYR A 33 13.11 7.27 -14.26
C TYR A 33 13.17 8.54 -13.40
N GLY A 34 13.43 8.37 -12.11
CA GLY A 34 13.74 9.43 -11.18
C GLY A 34 15.24 9.63 -11.12
N ILE A 35 15.72 10.76 -11.66
CA ILE A 35 17.13 11.09 -11.71
C ILE A 35 17.36 12.41 -10.99
N GLY A 36 18.46 12.48 -10.23
CA GLY A 36 18.94 13.71 -9.62
C GLY A 36 18.47 13.90 -8.19
N LYS A 37 18.43 15.16 -7.76
CA LYS A 37 18.21 15.48 -6.34
C LYS A 37 16.76 15.21 -5.93
N ALA A 38 16.60 14.61 -4.75
CA ALA A 38 15.30 14.51 -4.11
C ALA A 38 14.80 15.89 -3.67
N ILE A 39 13.51 16.14 -3.83
CA ILE A 39 12.83 17.39 -3.48
C ILE A 39 11.70 17.05 -2.51
N ARG A 40 11.45 17.94 -1.55
CA ARG A 40 10.33 17.82 -0.60
C ARG A 40 9.07 18.49 -1.12
N GLU A 41 7.95 17.81 -0.97
CA GLU A 41 6.62 18.30 -1.27
C GLU A 41 5.74 18.15 -0.02
N THR A 42 5.18 19.25 0.47
CA THR A 42 4.18 19.20 1.54
C THR A 42 2.81 18.98 0.93
N ARG A 43 2.08 17.98 1.42
CA ARG A 43 0.73 17.64 0.95
C ARG A 43 -0.30 17.96 2.03
N LYS A 44 -1.55 18.19 1.60
CA LYS A 44 -2.67 18.32 2.54
C LYS A 44 -2.74 17.04 3.38
N ALA A 45 -2.89 17.21 4.69
CA ALA A 45 -2.92 16.11 5.64
C ALA A 45 -4.16 16.18 6.51
N GLN A 46 -4.67 15.02 6.90
CA GLN A 46 -5.76 14.86 7.85
C GLN A 46 -5.32 13.94 8.98
N ALA A 47 -6.01 14.00 10.12
CA ALA A 47 -5.80 13.06 11.19
C ALA A 47 -6.29 11.66 10.75
N VAL A 48 -5.44 10.65 10.92
CA VAL A 48 -5.77 9.25 10.63
C VAL A 48 -5.33 8.37 11.79
N SER A 49 -5.98 7.21 11.93
CA SER A 49 -5.57 6.16 12.85
C SER A 49 -4.72 5.09 12.17
N THR A 50 -4.85 4.94 10.84
CA THR A 50 -4.12 3.94 10.05
C THR A 50 -3.22 4.60 9.01
N VAL A 51 -1.97 4.15 8.93
CA VAL A 51 -1.02 4.54 7.87
C VAL A 51 -0.68 3.30 7.04
N GLU A 52 -1.06 3.32 5.77
CA GLU A 52 -0.76 2.29 4.78
C GLU A 52 0.27 2.81 3.78
N ALA A 53 1.32 2.03 3.53
CA ALA A 53 2.30 2.31 2.49
C ALA A 53 2.55 1.10 1.59
N GLY A 54 2.69 1.36 0.30
CA GLY A 54 2.95 0.34 -0.72
C GLY A 54 4.06 0.72 -1.69
N GLY A 55 4.75 -0.29 -2.21
CA GLY A 55 5.85 -0.13 -3.16
C GLY A 55 7.20 -0.12 -2.47
N ALA A 56 8.10 0.79 -2.85
CA ALA A 56 9.43 0.92 -2.27
C ALA A 56 9.59 2.31 -1.64
N MET A 57 9.22 2.46 -0.37
CA MET A 57 9.28 3.74 0.34
C MET A 57 9.58 3.58 1.83
N LYS A 58 10.23 4.60 2.38
CA LYS A 58 10.45 4.75 3.83
C LYS A 58 9.45 5.73 4.41
N VAL A 59 8.86 5.40 5.54
CA VAL A 59 7.83 6.20 6.18
C VAL A 59 8.18 6.44 7.64
N ASP A 60 8.40 7.70 7.98
CA ASP A 60 8.56 8.17 9.35
C ASP A 60 7.21 8.63 9.90
N ILE A 61 6.79 8.08 11.04
CA ILE A 61 5.54 8.40 11.72
C ILE A 61 5.84 9.03 13.09
N ARG A 62 5.22 10.18 13.36
CA ARG A 62 5.37 10.90 14.63
C ARG A 62 4.03 11.36 15.19
N LYS A 63 3.94 11.46 16.52
CA LYS A 63 2.81 12.09 17.19
C LYS A 63 2.82 13.61 17.04
N GLY A 64 1.68 14.21 16.71
CA GLY A 64 1.52 15.67 16.65
C GLY A 64 0.36 16.13 15.78
N ALA A 65 0.39 17.40 15.35
CA ALA A 65 -0.60 17.94 14.43
C ALA A 65 -0.48 17.31 13.02
N PRO A 66 -1.61 17.08 12.31
CA PRO A 66 -1.60 16.49 10.97
C PRO A 66 -0.65 17.20 10.00
N LYS A 67 0.37 16.47 9.52
CA LYS A 67 1.31 16.96 8.51
C LYS A 67 1.81 15.81 7.66
N LEU A 68 1.90 16.02 6.34
CA LEU A 68 2.45 15.06 5.41
C LEU A 68 3.49 15.74 4.51
N VAL A 69 4.70 15.21 4.51
CA VAL A 69 5.77 15.62 3.60
C VAL A 69 6.28 14.40 2.87
N VAL A 70 6.41 14.49 1.55
CA VAL A 70 6.96 13.44 0.70
C VAL A 70 8.25 13.95 0.07
N GLU A 71 9.27 13.11 -0.01
CA GLU A 71 10.54 13.41 -0.64
C GLU A 71 10.90 12.31 -1.65
N ALA A 72 11.12 12.73 -2.89
CA ALA A 72 11.62 11.91 -3.98
C ALA A 72 12.12 12.83 -5.10
N GLN A 73 12.67 12.25 -6.18
CA GLN A 73 12.97 12.99 -7.41
C GLN A 73 11.68 13.53 -8.02
N LYS A 74 11.79 14.61 -8.80
CA LYS A 74 10.64 15.35 -9.34
C LYS A 74 9.68 14.48 -10.16
N GLU A 75 10.21 13.56 -10.96
CA GLU A 75 9.46 12.65 -11.82
C GLU A 75 8.72 11.59 -10.99
N ILE A 76 9.33 11.16 -9.88
CA ILE A 76 8.80 10.17 -8.96
C ILE A 76 7.72 10.76 -8.06
N LEU A 77 7.88 12.01 -7.59
CA LEU A 77 6.86 12.69 -6.78
C LEU A 77 5.48 12.66 -7.44
N LYS A 78 5.43 12.79 -8.78
CA LYS A 78 4.20 12.72 -9.58
C LYS A 78 3.56 11.33 -9.60
N GLN A 79 4.33 10.28 -9.37
CA GLN A 79 3.86 8.90 -9.30
C GLN A 79 3.43 8.48 -7.89
N ILE A 80 3.86 9.21 -6.86
CA ILE A 80 3.45 8.95 -5.48
C ILE A 80 2.04 9.48 -5.28
N ARG A 81 1.11 8.59 -4.97
CA ARG A 81 -0.26 8.93 -4.57
C ARG A 81 -0.40 8.89 -3.06
N THR A 82 -1.23 9.78 -2.57
CA THR A 82 -1.56 9.94 -1.15
C THR A 82 -3.06 10.19 -1.06
N GLU A 83 -3.76 9.32 -0.36
CA GLU A 83 -5.21 9.42 -0.18
C GLU A 83 -5.55 9.36 1.31
N PHE A 84 -6.44 10.25 1.73
CA PHE A 84 -7.01 10.25 3.08
C PHE A 84 -8.48 9.85 2.96
N ARG A 85 -8.83 8.65 3.40
CA ARG A 85 -10.19 8.12 3.31
C ARG A 85 -10.46 7.19 4.49
N ASP A 86 -11.66 7.26 5.07
CA ASP A 86 -12.12 6.38 6.15
C ASP A 86 -11.14 6.27 7.35
N GLY A 87 -10.50 7.39 7.72
CA GLY A 87 -9.53 7.41 8.83
C GLY A 87 -8.19 6.75 8.52
N ARG A 88 -7.90 6.49 7.24
CA ARG A 88 -6.67 5.88 6.73
C ARG A 88 -5.93 6.84 5.81
N LEU A 89 -4.61 6.93 5.98
CA LEU A 89 -3.69 7.48 4.99
C LEU A 89 -3.16 6.32 4.16
N ARG A 90 -3.45 6.33 2.86
CA ARG A 90 -2.89 5.36 1.91
C ARG A 90 -1.84 6.04 1.03
N MET A 91 -0.65 5.46 0.98
CA MET A 91 0.46 5.92 0.15
C MET A 91 0.91 4.80 -0.77
N TRP A 92 0.97 5.07 -2.07
CA TRP A 92 1.45 4.07 -3.03
C TRP A 92 2.13 4.76 -4.20
N ILE A 93 2.92 3.97 -4.92
CA ILE A 93 3.55 4.40 -6.17
C ILE A 93 2.71 3.84 -7.31
N GLU A 94 2.22 4.72 -8.19
CA GLU A 94 1.56 4.30 -9.43
C GLU A 94 2.58 3.99 -10.52
N GLY A 95 2.29 2.94 -11.28
CA GLY A 95 3.10 2.55 -12.44
C GLY A 95 4.43 1.89 -12.08
N ASN A 96 5.33 1.84 -13.07
CA ASN A 96 6.66 1.27 -12.95
C ASN A 96 7.67 2.39 -12.82
N ILE A 97 8.46 2.39 -11.75
CA ILE A 97 9.48 3.43 -11.52
C ILE A 97 10.87 2.83 -11.36
N THR A 98 11.87 3.63 -11.63
CA THR A 98 13.26 3.39 -11.20
C THR A 98 13.78 4.69 -10.63
N SER A 99 14.25 4.66 -9.40
CA SER A 99 14.74 5.83 -8.68
C SER A 99 16.21 5.63 -8.34
N ASP A 100 17.03 6.66 -8.54
CA ASP A 100 18.44 6.68 -8.15
C ASP A 100 18.67 7.00 -6.65
N GLY A 101 17.59 7.13 -5.89
CA GLY A 101 17.62 7.55 -4.49
C GLY A 101 16.44 7.05 -3.68
N PRO A 102 16.43 7.29 -2.36
CA PRO A 102 15.35 6.82 -1.49
C PRO A 102 14.08 7.66 -1.67
N ILE A 103 12.93 7.00 -1.66
CA ILE A 103 11.62 7.64 -1.52
C ILE A 103 11.25 7.67 -0.05
N ARG A 104 10.95 8.86 0.47
CA ARG A 104 10.66 9.07 1.90
C ARG A 104 9.34 9.80 2.10
N ALA A 105 8.63 9.46 3.16
CA ALA A 105 7.48 10.20 3.62
C ALA A 105 7.56 10.43 5.13
N TRP A 106 7.17 11.61 5.58
CA TRP A 106 6.99 11.94 6.99
C TRP A 106 5.53 12.24 7.23
N TYR A 107 4.86 11.39 8.01
CA TYR A 107 3.53 11.65 8.50
C TYR A 107 3.58 12.01 9.99
N THR A 108 2.94 13.11 10.35
CA THR A 108 2.67 13.47 11.74
C THR A 108 1.16 13.46 11.95
N GLY A 109 0.70 12.82 13.02
CA GLY A 109 -0.72 12.73 13.34
C GLY A 109 -0.95 12.51 14.83
N PRO A 110 -2.17 12.79 15.33
CA PRO A 110 -2.40 12.78 16.77
C PRO A 110 -2.50 11.37 17.35
N ASN A 111 -3.10 10.42 16.60
CA ASN A 111 -3.55 9.14 17.13
C ASN A 111 -3.34 7.96 16.16
N VAL A 112 -2.13 7.74 15.63
CA VAL A 112 -1.85 6.57 14.78
C VAL A 112 -1.74 5.31 15.63
N SER A 113 -2.56 4.30 15.34
CA SER A 113 -2.55 3.00 16.03
C SER A 113 -2.33 1.81 15.09
N SER A 114 -2.43 2.00 13.77
CA SER A 114 -2.24 0.93 12.78
C SER A 114 -1.24 1.29 11.70
N ILE A 115 -0.36 0.35 11.37
CA ILE A 115 0.62 0.43 10.27
C ILE A 115 0.43 -0.75 9.33
N GLU A 116 0.28 -0.46 8.03
CA GLU A 116 0.14 -1.47 7.00
C GLU A 116 1.18 -1.27 5.89
N GLY A 117 2.01 -2.28 5.64
CA GLY A 117 3.12 -2.23 4.71
C GLY A 117 3.04 -3.31 3.64
N SER A 118 3.23 -2.94 2.38
CA SER A 118 3.30 -3.89 1.27
C SER A 118 4.45 -3.59 0.30
N GLY A 119 5.13 -4.64 -0.16
CA GLY A 119 6.28 -4.52 -1.06
C GLY A 119 7.60 -4.41 -0.29
N ALA A 120 8.39 -3.37 -0.54
CA ALA A 120 9.68 -3.11 0.08
C ALA A 120 9.62 -1.81 0.90
N THR A 121 8.72 -1.80 1.90
CA THR A 121 8.47 -0.62 2.73
C THR A 121 9.25 -0.66 4.03
N GLU A 122 9.69 0.49 4.52
CA GLU A 122 10.32 0.61 5.83
C GLU A 122 9.57 1.66 6.66
N PHE A 123 9.21 1.33 7.89
CA PHE A 123 8.53 2.24 8.80
C PHE A 123 9.39 2.53 10.02
N ASP A 124 9.53 3.80 10.39
CA ASP A 124 10.04 4.24 11.70
C ASP A 124 8.94 5.03 12.41
N ALA A 125 8.31 4.43 13.41
CA ALA A 125 7.15 4.99 14.09
C ALA A 125 7.48 5.30 15.56
N THR A 126 7.19 6.55 15.95
CA THR A 126 7.40 7.04 17.32
C THR A 126 6.13 7.65 17.88
N GLY A 127 5.76 7.23 19.10
CA GLY A 127 4.56 7.72 19.79
C GLY A 127 3.26 7.22 19.17
N LEU A 128 3.22 5.95 18.76
CA LEU A 128 1.98 5.27 18.40
C LEU A 128 1.00 5.33 19.58
N SER A 129 -0.30 5.48 19.30
CA SER A 129 -1.34 5.47 20.32
C SER A 129 -1.27 4.17 21.12
N GLY A 130 -1.15 4.30 22.45
CA GLY A 130 -1.19 3.15 23.35
C GLY A 130 -2.53 2.40 23.27
N GLY A 131 -2.50 1.11 23.62
CA GLY A 131 -3.65 0.20 23.53
C GLY A 131 -3.43 -0.90 22.49
N SER A 132 -4.47 -1.29 21.76
CA SER A 132 -4.38 -2.27 20.68
C SER A 132 -3.78 -1.61 19.42
N SER A 133 -2.47 -1.71 19.26
CA SER A 133 -1.78 -1.36 18.02
C SER A 133 -1.82 -2.53 17.03
N SER A 134 -1.96 -2.24 15.73
CA SER A 134 -1.94 -3.24 14.67
C SER A 134 -0.80 -2.98 13.69
N ILE A 135 -0.09 -4.04 13.32
CA ILE A 135 0.99 -3.99 12.34
C ILE A 135 0.78 -5.14 11.36
N VAL A 136 0.57 -4.82 10.08
CA VAL A 136 0.39 -5.79 9.01
C VAL A 136 1.46 -5.54 7.95
N LEU A 137 2.33 -6.51 7.71
CA LEU A 137 3.43 -6.37 6.75
C LEU A 137 3.43 -7.53 5.75
N SER A 138 3.72 -7.22 4.49
CA SER A 138 3.90 -8.19 3.42
C SER A 138 5.10 -7.83 2.54
N GLY A 139 5.71 -8.83 1.89
CA GLY A 139 6.89 -8.66 1.05
C GLY A 139 8.19 -8.51 1.86
N ALA A 140 9.07 -7.61 1.44
CA ALA A 140 10.34 -7.28 2.08
C ALA A 140 10.20 -6.08 3.05
N SER A 141 9.03 -5.94 3.67
CA SER A 141 8.72 -4.80 4.53
C SER A 141 9.32 -4.93 5.93
N LYS A 142 9.71 -3.81 6.53
CA LYS A 142 10.26 -3.72 7.89
C LYS A 142 9.61 -2.59 8.68
N VAL A 143 9.45 -2.78 9.98
CA VAL A 143 8.98 -1.74 10.90
C VAL A 143 9.89 -1.66 12.12
N LYS A 144 10.11 -0.43 12.57
CA LYS A 144 10.62 -0.10 13.89
C LYS A 144 9.57 0.78 14.57
N ALA A 145 9.09 0.37 15.73
CA ALA A 145 8.08 1.10 16.47
C ALA A 145 8.55 1.34 17.91
N VAL A 146 8.39 2.57 18.38
CA VAL A 146 8.67 3.00 19.75
C VAL A 146 7.40 3.65 20.30
N GLY A 147 6.87 3.05 21.38
CA GLY A 147 5.69 3.53 22.10
C GLY A 147 5.98 4.72 23.00
#